data_AF-A0A9N9XIR2-F1
#
_entry.id   AF-A0A9N9XIR2-F1
#
_cell.length_a   1.000
_cell.length_b   1.000
_cell.length_c   1.000
_cell.angle_alpha   90.00
_cell.angle_beta   90.00
_cell.angle_gamma   90.00
#
_symmetry.space_group_name_H-M   'P 1'
#
loop_
_entity.id
_entity.type
_entity.pdbx_description
1 polymer ?
#
loop_
_entity_poly.entity_id
_entity_poly.type
_entity_poly.pdbx_seq_one_letter_code
_entity_poly.pdbx_strand_id
1 'polypeptide(L)'
;MLIPTPVGKSYSCSEVEVSLDTDEEDNPPPGIHGILFLRLLQVQPFMYKSEDFENAFECKPQRSFRDETAPIAVGSTLAIAVLVTISGYGAYRYFKVKNVQYNTME
;
A
#
# COMPACT_ATOMS: atom_id res chain seq x y z
N MET A 1 -8.10 -4.20 20.00
CA MET A 1 -6.79 -4.79 19.60
C MET A 1 -5.75 -3.70 19.63
N LEU A 2 -4.70 -3.83 20.48
CA LEU A 2 -3.70 -2.77 20.67
C LEU A 2 -2.61 -2.76 19.58
N ILE A 3 -2.22 -3.93 19.05
CA ILE A 3 -1.11 -4.07 18.10
C ILE A 3 -1.53 -5.02 16.96
N PRO A 4 -2.05 -4.52 15.83
CA PRO A 4 -2.43 -5.36 14.70
C PRO A 4 -1.20 -5.71 13.85
N THR A 5 -0.76 -6.96 13.89
CA THR A 5 0.39 -7.46 13.11
C THR A 5 0.02 -8.70 12.31
N PRO A 6 0.35 -8.76 11.01
CA PRO A 6 0.25 -9.99 10.24
C PRO A 6 1.09 -11.10 10.88
N VAL A 7 0.57 -12.32 10.87
CA VAL A 7 1.27 -13.48 11.43
C VAL A 7 2.57 -13.72 10.66
N GLY A 8 3.67 -13.97 11.38
CA GLY A 8 5.00 -14.16 10.78
C GLY A 8 5.72 -12.86 10.40
N LYS A 9 5.29 -11.70 10.92
CA LYS A 9 6.01 -10.42 10.81
C LYS A 9 6.32 -9.90 12.20
N SER A 10 7.40 -9.15 12.35
CA SER A 10 7.67 -8.42 13.59
C SER A 10 6.98 -7.06 13.54
N TYR A 11 6.37 -6.62 14.63
CA TYR A 11 5.92 -5.24 14.77
C TYR A 11 7.12 -4.36 15.05
N SER A 12 7.23 -3.21 14.39
CA SER A 12 8.26 -2.21 14.70
C SER A 12 7.63 -0.83 14.83
N CYS A 13 7.94 -0.14 15.92
CA CYS A 13 7.46 1.21 16.15
C CYS A 13 8.47 2.05 16.95
N SER A 14 8.72 3.28 16.48
CA SER A 14 9.60 4.22 17.17
C SER A 14 8.98 4.73 18.47
N GLU A 15 7.68 5.00 18.46
CA GLU A 15 6.94 5.56 19.60
C GLU A 15 5.49 5.07 19.59
N VAL A 16 5.10 4.40 20.68
CA VAL A 16 3.73 3.95 20.97
C VAL A 16 3.31 4.50 22.32
N GLU A 17 2.11 5.07 22.35
CA GLU A 17 1.44 5.51 23.57
C GLU A 17 0.23 4.59 23.78
N VAL A 18 0.16 3.96 24.94
CA VAL A 18 -0.95 3.10 25.33
C VAL A 18 -1.61 3.71 26.57
N SER A 19 -2.88 4.10 26.45
CA SER A 19 -3.69 4.46 27.61
C SER A 19 -4.09 3.18 28.36
N LEU A 20 -3.77 3.14 29.64
CA LEU A 20 -4.18 2.09 30.55
C LEU A 20 -5.37 2.63 31.34
N ASP A 21 -6.55 2.24 30.89
CA ASP A 21 -7.80 2.47 31.60
C ASP A 21 -8.16 1.18 32.33
N THR A 22 -8.45 1.29 33.61
CA THR A 22 -8.90 0.15 34.42
C THR A 22 -10.40 -0.02 34.27
N ASP A 23 -10.84 -1.22 33.89
CA ASP A 23 -12.26 -1.56 33.85
C ASP A 23 -12.83 -1.62 35.29
N GLU A 24 -14.03 -1.08 35.51
CA GLU A 24 -14.69 -1.09 36.83
C GLU A 24 -14.94 -2.52 37.35
N GLU A 25 -14.97 -3.51 36.46
CA GLU A 25 -15.24 -4.92 36.76
C GLU A 25 -14.07 -5.62 37.49
N ASP A 26 -12.84 -5.11 37.35
CA ASP A 26 -11.62 -5.69 37.95
C ASP A 26 -11.34 -5.24 39.39
N ASN A 27 -12.33 -4.59 40.05
CA ASN A 27 -12.21 -3.98 41.38
C ASN A 27 -10.94 -3.14 41.60
N PRO A 28 -10.56 -2.24 40.67
CA PRO A 28 -9.40 -1.39 40.87
C PRO A 28 -9.72 -0.24 41.84
N PRO A 29 -8.72 0.34 42.54
CA PRO A 29 -8.92 1.59 43.26
C PRO A 29 -9.46 2.67 42.31
N PRO A 30 -10.46 3.47 42.73
CA PRO A 30 -11.11 4.44 41.85
C PRO A 30 -10.13 5.53 41.40
N GLY A 31 -10.12 5.81 40.09
CA GLY A 31 -9.38 6.94 39.49
C GLY A 31 -7.93 6.66 39.09
N ILE A 32 -7.53 5.39 38.93
CA ILE A 32 -6.21 5.05 38.41
C ILE A 32 -6.23 5.08 36.89
N HIS A 33 -5.56 6.07 36.30
CA HIS A 33 -5.26 6.12 34.88
C HIS A 33 -3.75 6.14 34.70
N GLY A 34 -3.27 5.30 33.78
CA GLY A 34 -1.86 5.22 33.43
C GLY A 34 -1.65 5.50 31.95
N ILE A 35 -0.52 6.09 31.60
CA ILE A 35 -0.07 6.18 30.22
C ILE A 35 1.26 5.46 30.13
N LEU A 36 1.33 4.50 29.22
CA LEU A 36 2.51 3.69 28.99
C LEU A 36 3.17 4.13 27.67
N PHE A 37 4.38 4.66 27.79
CA PHE A 37 5.19 5.11 26.67
C PHE A 37 6.23 4.05 26.30
N LEU A 38 6.10 3.48 25.10
CA LEU A 38 7.04 2.51 24.55
C LEU A 38 7.85 3.17 23.45
N ARG A 39 9.17 3.16 23.61
CA ARG A 39 10.12 3.69 22.61
C ARG A 39 10.89 2.54 21.98
N LEU A 40 11.10 2.61 20.67
CA LEU A 40 11.83 1.59 19.89
C LEU A 40 11.29 0.17 20.13
N LEU A 41 9.97 0.04 20.12
CA LEU A 41 9.30 -1.22 20.34
C LEU A 41 9.46 -2.12 19.11
N GLN A 42 10.03 -3.31 19.31
CA GLN A 42 10.00 -4.39 18.34
C GLN A 42 9.54 -5.69 19.00
N VAL A 43 8.50 -6.33 18.45
CA VAL A 43 7.91 -7.55 19.03
C VAL A 43 7.38 -8.50 17.95
N GLN A 44 7.53 -9.80 18.15
CA GLN A 44 7.01 -10.83 17.23
C GLN A 44 6.35 -11.98 18.02
N PRO A 45 5.02 -12.03 18.06
CA PRO A 45 4.30 -13.13 18.70
C PRO A 45 4.05 -14.32 17.74
N PHE A 46 3.79 -15.48 18.33
CA PHE A 46 3.36 -16.73 17.68
C PHE A 46 4.37 -17.42 16.75
N MET A 47 4.57 -16.92 15.52
CA MET A 47 5.38 -17.59 14.49
C MET A 47 6.85 -17.15 14.57
N TYR A 48 7.55 -17.68 15.55
CA TYR A 48 8.99 -17.47 15.72
C TYR A 48 9.78 -18.64 15.12
N LYS A 49 10.74 -18.33 14.24
CA LYS A 49 11.57 -19.34 13.54
C LYS A 49 13.05 -19.33 13.98
N SER A 50 13.54 -18.18 14.43
CA SER A 50 14.95 -17.88 14.71
C SER A 50 15.06 -16.82 15.79
N GLU A 51 16.23 -16.70 16.44
CA GLU A 51 16.54 -15.64 17.42
C GLU A 51 16.39 -14.22 16.89
N ASP A 52 16.45 -14.06 15.57
CA ASP A 52 16.21 -12.79 14.90
C ASP A 52 14.74 -12.56 14.56
N PHE A 53 14.33 -11.30 14.62
CA PHE A 53 13.02 -10.85 14.17
C PHE A 53 12.85 -11.03 12.65
N GLU A 54 11.69 -11.52 12.22
CA GLU A 54 11.26 -11.51 10.81
C GLU A 54 10.96 -10.08 10.34
N ASN A 55 10.67 -9.92 9.03
CA ASN A 55 10.42 -8.61 8.42
C ASN A 55 9.53 -7.72 9.27
N ALA A 56 10.02 -6.50 9.51
CA ALA A 56 9.32 -5.49 10.28
C ALA A 56 8.08 -4.97 9.54
N PHE A 57 6.98 -4.92 10.27
CA PHE A 57 5.73 -4.27 9.93
C PHE A 57 5.62 -3.01 10.78
N GLU A 58 5.74 -1.87 10.13
CA GLU A 58 5.82 -0.58 10.82
C GLU A 58 4.43 -0.07 11.25
N CYS A 59 4.33 0.41 12.49
CA CYS A 59 3.09 0.94 13.09
C CYS A 59 2.53 2.19 12.39
N LYS A 60 3.43 3.04 11.92
CA LYS A 60 3.15 4.20 11.08
C LYS A 60 3.92 3.92 9.82
N PRO A 61 3.26 3.86 8.64
CA PRO A 61 4.03 3.84 7.42
C PRO A 61 4.92 5.08 7.48
N GLN A 62 6.24 4.89 7.44
CA GLN A 62 7.13 5.97 7.04
C GLN A 62 6.44 6.68 5.86
N ARG A 63 6.32 8.01 5.89
CA ARG A 63 5.58 8.85 4.92
C ARG A 63 5.98 8.65 3.44
N SER A 64 6.72 7.60 3.09
CA SER A 64 7.53 7.42 1.90
C SER A 64 7.15 6.23 1.01
N PHE A 65 6.12 5.44 1.32
CA PHE A 65 5.55 4.52 0.33
C PHE A 65 4.07 4.83 0.14
N ARG A 66 3.78 6.04 -0.36
CA ARG A 66 2.68 6.18 -1.32
C ARG A 66 3.00 5.11 -2.38
N ASP A 67 2.16 4.12 -2.59
CA ASP A 67 2.36 3.15 -3.68
C ASP A 67 2.45 3.94 -4.99
N GLU A 68 3.67 4.32 -5.40
CA GLU A 68 3.92 5.04 -6.64
C GLU A 68 3.78 4.08 -7.84
N THR A 69 3.85 2.79 -7.57
CA THR A 69 3.60 1.70 -8.52
C THR A 69 2.20 1.78 -9.11
N ALA A 70 1.18 2.10 -8.31
CA ALA A 70 -0.21 2.19 -8.76
C ALA A 70 -0.43 3.33 -9.79
N PRO A 71 -0.12 4.61 -9.51
CA PRO A 71 -0.28 5.69 -10.49
C PRO A 71 0.66 5.54 -11.69
N ILE A 72 1.87 5.02 -11.51
CA ILE A 72 2.81 4.80 -12.64
C ILE A 72 2.29 3.70 -13.57
N ALA A 73 1.84 2.56 -13.04
CA ALA A 73 1.28 1.48 -13.84
C ALA A 73 0.00 1.91 -14.58
N VAL A 74 -0.90 2.62 -13.91
CA VAL A 74 -2.15 3.08 -14.53
C VAL A 74 -1.86 4.18 -15.57
N GLY A 75 -0.97 5.13 -15.28
CA GLY A 75 -0.63 6.19 -16.22
C GLY A 75 0.07 5.68 -17.48
N SER A 76 1.04 4.76 -17.31
CA SER A 76 1.78 4.18 -18.44
C SER A 76 0.91 3.31 -19.35
N THR A 77 0.06 2.46 -18.77
CA THR A 77 -0.86 1.62 -19.56
C THR A 77 -1.85 2.46 -20.36
N LEU A 78 -2.39 3.52 -19.75
CA LEU A 78 -3.30 4.45 -20.42
C LEU A 78 -2.61 5.22 -21.55
N ALA A 79 -1.38 5.69 -21.34
CA ALA A 79 -0.60 6.37 -22.38
C ALA A 79 -0.33 5.46 -23.59
N ILE A 80 0.07 4.20 -23.35
CA ILE A 80 0.31 3.22 -24.42
C ILE A 80 -0.98 2.92 -25.19
N ALA A 81 -2.10 2.71 -24.49
CA ALA A 81 -3.39 2.44 -25.11
C ALA A 81 -3.83 3.59 -26.04
N VAL A 82 -3.64 4.84 -25.60
CA VAL A 82 -3.95 6.03 -26.41
C VAL A 82 -3.05 6.13 -27.65
N LEU A 83 -1.75 5.88 -27.51
CA LEU A 83 -0.84 5.91 -28.65
C LEU A 83 -1.16 4.83 -29.69
N VAL A 84 -1.48 3.61 -29.25
CA VAL A 84 -1.85 2.49 -30.13
C VAL A 84 -3.15 2.78 -30.87
N THR A 85 -4.16 3.34 -30.19
CA THR A 85 -5.45 3.65 -30.82
C THR A 85 -5.34 4.74 -31.87
N ILE A 86 -4.63 5.84 -31.58
CA ILE A 86 -4.45 6.95 -32.52
C ILE A 86 -3.60 6.52 -33.72
N SER A 87 -2.46 5.86 -33.48
CA SER A 87 -1.57 5.40 -34.55
C SER A 87 -2.22 4.33 -35.42
N GLY A 88 -2.90 3.36 -34.81
CA GLY A 88 -3.65 2.32 -35.52
C GLY A 88 -4.77 2.90 -36.38
N TYR A 89 -5.56 3.82 -35.83
CA TYR A 89 -6.61 4.49 -36.61
C TYR A 89 -6.03 5.34 -37.74
N GLY A 90 -4.95 6.09 -37.49
CA GLY A 90 -4.26 6.90 -38.49
C GLY A 90 -3.71 6.06 -39.65
N ALA A 91 -3.04 4.95 -39.34
CA ALA A 91 -2.54 4.01 -40.33
C ALA A 91 -3.69 3.38 -41.14
N TYR A 92 -4.75 2.92 -40.47
CA TYR A 92 -5.94 2.38 -41.13
C TYR A 92 -6.54 3.38 -42.12
N ARG A 93 -6.77 4.62 -41.67
CA ARG A 93 -7.28 5.72 -42.52
C ARG A 93 -6.36 5.97 -43.70
N TYR A 94 -5.05 6.03 -43.49
CA TYR A 94 -4.08 6.27 -44.56
C TYR A 94 -4.13 5.19 -45.64
N PHE A 95 -4.09 3.91 -45.26
CA PHE A 95 -4.09 2.81 -46.21
C PHE A 95 -5.46 2.59 -46.87
N LYS A 96 -6.57 2.63 -46.12
CA LYS A 96 -7.90 2.38 -46.69
C LYS A 96 -8.43 3.55 -47.50
N VAL A 97 -8.28 4.80 -47.04
CA VAL A 97 -8.85 5.96 -47.76
C VAL A 97 -8.06 6.27 -49.01
N LYS A 98 -6.73 6.08 -49.03
CA LYS A 98 -5.97 6.18 -50.29
C LYS A 98 -6.29 5.02 -51.25
N ASN A 99 -6.53 3.81 -50.76
CA ASN A 99 -6.80 2.67 -51.67
C ASN A 99 -8.23 2.67 -52.27
N VAL A 100 -9.18 3.44 -51.74
CA VAL A 100 -10.58 3.46 -52.23
C VAL A 100 -10.81 4.43 -53.40
N GLN A 101 -9.87 5.33 -53.74
CA GLN A 101 -10.15 6.42 -54.70
C GLN A 101 -9.06 6.77 -55.76
N TYR A 102 -8.27 5.81 -56.24
CA TYR A 102 -7.36 6.09 -57.39
C TYR A 102 -7.45 5.11 -58.58
N ASN A 103 -8.36 4.13 -58.56
CA ASN A 103 -8.61 3.25 -59.73
C ASN A 103 -10.07 3.30 -60.23
N THR A 104 -10.84 4.30 -59.82
CA THR A 104 -12.23 4.51 -60.27
C THR A 104 -12.49 5.93 -60.80
N MET A 105 -11.41 6.68 -61.04
CA MET A 105 -11.44 7.80 -61.97
C MET A 105 -10.61 7.34 -63.16
N GLU A 106 -11.31 7.09 -64.27
CA GLU A 106 -10.87 6.49 -65.56
C GLU A 106 -11.07 4.98 -65.69
#